data_AF-A0A4S9AQ57-F1
#
_entry.id   AF-A0A4S9AQ57-F1
#
_cell.length_a   1.000
_cell.length_b   1.000
_cell.length_c   1.000
_cell.angle_alpha   90.00
_cell.angle_beta   90.00
_cell.angle_gamma   90.00
#
_symmetry.space_group_name_H-M   'P 1'
#
loop_
_entity.id
_entity.type
_entity.pdbx_description
1 polymer ?
#
loop_
_entity_poly.entity_id
_entity_poly.type
_entity_poly.pdbx_seq_one_letter_code
_entity_poly.pdbx_strand_id
1 'polypeptide(L)'
;MPAYEVEHVCPLTDDQKDRLASAITKIHSEQFSAPKLFVNVRITDISGQRTYVAGKQYKSNRIFAYVRHGPSRTQSDYDAVSKALTQAWEEIVPGTELRLVMFYGAIVAGMEAGFSIPQAGDDKQWIEENMDAFKKKAEEGDEHFRELVEEYGR
;
A
#
# COMPACT_ATOMS: atom_id res chain seq x y z
N MET A 1 2.95 7.16 -0.46
CA MET A 1 4.17 6.42 -0.08
C MET A 1 3.96 5.54 1.16
N PRO A 2 3.05 4.56 1.14
CA PRO A 2 3.00 3.48 2.13
C PRO A 2 3.86 2.27 1.73
N ALA A 3 4.14 1.40 2.69
CA ALA A 3 4.61 0.04 2.45
C ALA A 3 3.63 -0.96 3.08
N TYR A 4 3.02 -1.80 2.26
CA TYR A 4 2.15 -2.89 2.69
C TYR A 4 2.91 -4.22 2.67
N GLU A 5 2.86 -4.93 3.78
CA GLU A 5 3.38 -6.28 3.93
C GLU A 5 2.20 -7.24 4.09
N VAL A 6 1.95 -8.03 3.06
CA VAL A 6 0.95 -9.09 3.05
C VAL A 6 1.65 -10.39 3.38
N GLU A 7 1.28 -10.99 4.48
CA GLU A 7 1.74 -12.31 4.88
C GLU A 7 0.62 -13.32 4.68
N HIS A 8 0.93 -14.40 3.97
CA HIS A 8 -0.04 -15.46 3.73
C HIS A 8 0.49 -16.82 4.20
N VAL A 9 -0.43 -17.62 4.76
CA VAL A 9 -0.21 -19.04 5.08
C VAL A 9 -0.98 -19.95 4.13
N CYS A 10 -1.98 -19.41 3.43
CA CYS A 10 -2.67 -20.12 2.37
C CYS A 10 -1.84 -20.09 1.07
N PRO A 11 -1.98 -21.10 0.20
CA PRO A 11 -1.45 -21.02 -1.16
C PRO A 11 -2.11 -19.87 -1.92
N LEU A 12 -1.31 -18.99 -2.52
CA LEU A 12 -1.78 -17.93 -3.41
C LEU A 12 -1.21 -18.15 -4.81
N THR A 13 -2.06 -18.07 -5.83
CA THR A 13 -1.60 -18.00 -7.23
C THR A 13 -0.99 -16.62 -7.51
N ASP A 14 -0.22 -16.52 -8.59
CA ASP A 14 0.35 -15.23 -8.98
C ASP A 14 -0.75 -14.22 -9.38
N ASP A 15 -1.84 -14.68 -10.04
CA ASP A 15 -3.03 -13.85 -10.29
C ASP A 15 -3.64 -13.28 -9.00
N GLN A 16 -3.76 -14.09 -7.94
CA GLN A 16 -4.26 -13.60 -6.65
C GLN A 16 -3.33 -12.57 -6.03
N LYS A 17 -2.01 -12.76 -6.13
CA LYS A 17 -1.01 -11.79 -5.65
C LYS A 17 -1.12 -10.47 -6.41
N ASP A 18 -1.20 -10.53 -7.74
CA ASP A 18 -1.31 -9.35 -8.60
C ASP A 18 -2.62 -8.59 -8.32
N ARG A 19 -3.74 -9.31 -8.18
CA ARG A 19 -5.03 -8.72 -7.82
C ARG A 19 -5.02 -8.10 -6.42
N LEU A 20 -4.37 -8.73 -5.44
CA LEU A 20 -4.21 -8.15 -4.10
C LEU A 20 -3.37 -6.88 -4.15
N ALA A 21 -2.24 -6.88 -4.84
CA ALA A 21 -1.38 -5.71 -4.98
C ALA A 21 -2.11 -4.54 -5.67
N SER A 22 -2.85 -4.83 -6.74
CA SER A 22 -3.69 -3.86 -7.45
C SER A 22 -4.80 -3.29 -6.55
N ALA A 23 -5.51 -4.16 -5.81
CA ALA A 23 -6.57 -3.74 -4.90
C ALA A 23 -6.04 -2.86 -3.75
N ILE A 24 -4.93 -3.26 -3.11
CA ILE A 24 -4.27 -2.48 -2.06
C ILE A 24 -3.87 -1.10 -2.58
N THR A 25 -3.25 -1.06 -3.76
CA THR A 25 -2.82 0.18 -4.41
C THR A 25 -4.00 1.12 -4.64
N LYS A 26 -5.06 0.60 -5.27
CA LYS A 26 -6.29 1.36 -5.53
C LYS A 26 -6.92 1.89 -4.24
N ILE A 27 -7.16 1.03 -3.26
CA ILE A 27 -7.84 1.39 -2.01
C ILE A 27 -7.03 2.48 -1.26
N HIS A 28 -5.71 2.32 -1.15
CA HIS A 28 -4.88 3.31 -0.47
C HIS A 28 -4.89 4.65 -1.20
N SER A 29 -4.70 4.64 -2.51
CA SER A 29 -4.67 5.84 -3.34
C SER A 29 -5.99 6.60 -3.30
N GLU A 30 -7.12 5.90 -3.37
CA GLU A 30 -8.45 6.51 -3.31
C GLU A 30 -8.76 7.11 -1.93
N GLN A 31 -8.43 6.43 -0.83
CA GLN A 31 -8.69 6.96 0.51
C GLN A 31 -7.81 8.17 0.85
N PHE A 32 -6.52 8.11 0.49
CA PHE A 32 -5.53 9.08 0.98
C PHE A 32 -5.03 10.05 -0.10
N SER A 33 -5.62 10.03 -1.29
CA SER A 33 -5.21 10.83 -2.45
C SER A 33 -3.72 10.72 -2.77
N ALA A 34 -3.12 9.57 -2.45
CA ALA A 34 -1.70 9.31 -2.68
C ALA A 34 -1.49 8.74 -4.08
N PRO A 35 -0.46 9.18 -4.84
CA PRO A 35 -0.21 8.63 -6.17
C PRO A 35 0.10 7.14 -6.13
N LYS A 36 -0.47 6.38 -7.08
CA LYS A 36 -0.39 4.91 -7.13
C LYS A 36 1.04 4.40 -7.23
N LEU A 37 1.89 5.07 -8.01
CA LEU A 37 3.31 4.74 -8.18
C LEU A 37 4.01 4.51 -6.84
N PHE A 38 3.66 5.28 -5.81
CA PHE A 38 4.34 5.20 -4.52
C PHE A 38 3.64 4.28 -3.51
N VAL A 39 2.72 3.41 -3.94
CA VAL A 39 2.13 2.38 -3.07
C VAL A 39 2.90 1.08 -3.22
N ASN A 40 3.77 0.79 -2.25
CA ASN A 40 4.59 -0.42 -2.28
C ASN A 40 3.84 -1.58 -1.62
N VAL A 41 3.79 -2.73 -2.30
CA VAL A 41 3.18 -3.96 -1.77
C VAL A 41 4.18 -5.10 -1.87
N ARG A 42 4.42 -5.78 -0.75
CA ARG A 42 5.20 -7.02 -0.69
C ARG A 42 4.34 -8.16 -0.16
N ILE A 43 4.31 -9.27 -0.89
CA ILE A 43 3.53 -10.46 -0.53
C ILE A 43 4.50 -11.60 -0.21
N THR A 44 4.38 -12.18 0.99
CA THR A 44 5.33 -13.16 1.53
C THR A 44 4.61 -14.40 2.04
N ASP A 45 5.06 -15.57 1.58
CA ASP A 45 4.63 -16.86 2.12
C ASP A 45 5.30 -17.11 3.47
N ILE A 46 4.48 -17.20 4.52
CA ILE A 46 4.92 -17.48 5.90
C ILE A 46 4.40 -18.85 6.39
N SER A 47 3.90 -19.70 5.50
CA SER A 47 3.37 -21.04 5.82
C SER A 47 4.42 -21.94 6.50
N GLY A 48 5.71 -21.72 6.24
CA GLY A 48 6.83 -22.39 6.93
C GLY A 48 7.17 -21.84 8.33
N GLN A 49 6.73 -20.62 8.68
CA GLN A 49 7.16 -19.93 9.90
C GLN A 49 6.31 -20.29 11.13
N ARG A 50 6.90 -20.38 12.32
CA ARG A 50 6.11 -20.63 13.55
C ARG A 50 5.57 -19.32 14.13
N THR A 51 4.29 -19.07 13.91
CA THR A 51 3.53 -17.95 14.47
C THR A 51 2.68 -18.40 15.65
N TYR A 52 2.45 -17.51 16.63
CA TYR A 52 1.73 -17.81 17.86
C TYR A 52 0.70 -16.73 18.18
N VAL A 53 -0.47 -17.15 18.66
CA VAL A 53 -1.52 -16.28 19.21
C VAL A 53 -1.90 -16.83 20.58
N ALA A 54 -1.96 -15.95 21.59
CA ALA A 54 -2.24 -16.35 22.97
C ALA A 54 -1.34 -17.50 23.49
N GLY A 55 -0.04 -17.48 23.12
CA GLY A 55 0.93 -18.50 23.51
C GLY A 55 0.78 -19.85 22.80
N LYS A 56 -0.15 -19.99 21.85
CA LYS A 56 -0.38 -21.23 21.09
C LYS A 56 -0.03 -21.03 19.63
N GLN A 57 0.54 -22.05 19.00
CA GLN A 57 0.85 -21.99 17.59
C GLN A 57 -0.44 -21.77 16.80
N TYR A 58 -0.45 -20.75 15.95
CA TYR A 58 -1.61 -20.37 15.16
C TYR A 58 -1.16 -19.76 13.84
N LYS A 59 -1.75 -20.22 12.74
CA LYS A 59 -1.45 -19.78 11.38
C LYS A 59 -2.54 -18.85 10.91
N SER A 60 -2.16 -17.70 10.37
CA SER A 60 -3.11 -16.68 9.95
C SER A 60 -2.53 -15.81 8.85
N ASN A 61 -3.37 -15.40 7.90
CA ASN A 61 -3.02 -14.37 6.94
C ASN A 61 -3.14 -12.99 7.59
N ARG A 62 -2.22 -12.07 7.25
CA ARG A 62 -2.09 -10.76 7.91
C ARG A 62 -1.65 -9.71 6.90
N ILE A 63 -2.12 -8.48 7.07
CA ILE A 63 -1.63 -7.31 6.37
C ILE A 63 -1.12 -6.30 7.39
N PHE A 64 0.13 -5.87 7.22
CA PHE A 64 0.72 -4.75 7.95
C PHE A 64 0.94 -3.59 6.99
N ALA A 65 0.51 -2.40 7.38
CA ALA A 65 0.61 -1.20 6.56
C ALA A 65 1.46 -0.16 7.30
N TYR A 66 2.65 0.12 6.79
CA TYR A 66 3.51 1.19 7.26
C TYR A 66 3.16 2.45 6.47
N VAL A 67 2.68 3.46 7.17
CA VAL A 67 2.15 4.68 6.58
C VAL A 67 2.78 5.91 7.20
N ARG A 68 2.70 7.02 6.46
CA ARG A 68 2.90 8.35 7.03
C ARG A 68 1.72 8.69 7.93
N HIS A 69 2.01 9.01 9.18
CA HIS A 69 1.03 9.60 10.09
C HIS A 69 1.04 11.13 9.95
N GLY A 70 -0.12 11.75 10.13
CA GLY A 70 -0.27 13.20 10.11
C GLY A 70 -1.69 13.59 10.50
N PRO A 71 -1.91 14.87 10.86
CA PRO A 71 -3.20 15.35 11.35
C PRO A 71 -4.33 15.23 10.32
N SER A 72 -4.00 15.08 9.04
CA SER A 72 -4.95 14.88 7.94
C SER A 72 -5.52 13.46 7.85
N ARG A 73 -5.04 12.50 8.66
CA ARG A 73 -5.47 11.09 8.63
C ARG A 73 -5.98 10.63 9.99
N THR A 74 -7.27 10.33 10.05
CA THR A 74 -7.98 9.95 11.28
C THR A 74 -8.04 8.43 11.47
N GLN A 75 -8.40 7.97 12.67
CA GLN A 75 -8.67 6.54 12.92
C GLN A 75 -9.75 6.01 11.97
N SER A 76 -10.82 6.77 11.72
CA SER A 76 -11.90 6.37 10.82
C SER A 76 -11.43 6.16 9.37
N ASP A 77 -10.42 6.92 8.92
CA ASP A 77 -9.84 6.71 7.58
C ASP A 77 -9.12 5.36 7.51
N TYR A 78 -8.34 5.02 8.53
CA TYR A 78 -7.66 3.72 8.61
C TYR A 78 -8.63 2.56 8.80
N ASP A 79 -9.72 2.76 9.55
CA ASP A 79 -10.77 1.75 9.73
C ASP A 79 -11.51 1.48 8.41
N ALA A 80 -11.75 2.52 7.60
CA ALA A 80 -12.36 2.39 6.27
C ALA A 80 -11.47 1.56 5.33
N VAL A 81 -10.17 1.87 5.28
CA VAL A 81 -9.21 1.07 4.47
C VAL A 81 -9.11 -0.35 5.00
N SER A 82 -9.08 -0.55 6.31
CA SER A 82 -9.02 -1.89 6.91
C SER A 82 -10.20 -2.75 6.47
N LYS A 83 -11.42 -2.19 6.48
CA LYS A 83 -12.63 -2.88 6.01
C LYS A 83 -12.57 -3.20 4.50
N ALA A 84 -12.15 -2.24 3.69
CA ALA A 84 -12.02 -2.42 2.24
C ALA A 84 -10.98 -3.49 1.88
N LEU A 85 -9.86 -3.54 2.59
CA LEU A 85 -8.82 -4.56 2.41
C LEU A 85 -9.32 -5.96 2.82
N THR A 86 -10.06 -6.07 3.91
CA THR A 86 -10.69 -7.34 4.31
C THR A 86 -11.68 -7.83 3.25
N GLN A 87 -12.54 -6.95 2.74
CA GLN A 87 -13.47 -7.30 1.67
C GLN A 87 -12.73 -7.74 0.39
N ALA A 88 -11.71 -6.97 -0.04
CA ALA A 88 -10.92 -7.33 -1.21
C ALA A 88 -10.24 -8.70 -1.05
N TRP A 89 -9.75 -9.02 0.15
CA TRP A 89 -9.19 -10.33 0.44
C TRP A 89 -10.24 -11.45 0.29
N GLU A 90 -11.42 -11.29 0.87
CA GLU A 90 -12.51 -12.28 0.79
C GLU A 90 -12.93 -12.57 -0.65
N GLU A 91 -12.94 -11.54 -1.50
CA GLU A 91 -13.29 -11.66 -2.92
C GLU A 91 -12.17 -12.32 -3.77
N ILE A 92 -10.91 -12.01 -3.48
CA ILE A 92 -9.75 -12.48 -4.27
C ILE A 92 -9.26 -13.86 -3.80
N VAL A 93 -9.34 -14.14 -2.50
CA VAL A 93 -8.85 -15.36 -1.85
C VAL A 93 -9.98 -16.06 -1.08
N PRO A 94 -11.04 -16.49 -1.79
CA PRO A 94 -12.24 -17.04 -1.16
C PRO A 94 -11.93 -18.32 -0.36
N GLY A 95 -12.67 -18.53 0.72
CA GLY A 95 -12.51 -19.69 1.60
C GLY A 95 -11.32 -19.61 2.55
N THR A 96 -10.68 -18.44 2.67
CA THR A 96 -9.59 -18.18 3.62
C THR A 96 -9.93 -17.02 4.55
N GLU A 97 -9.31 -16.98 5.74
CA GLU A 97 -9.48 -15.87 6.69
C GLU A 97 -8.31 -14.89 6.57
N LEU A 98 -8.61 -13.59 6.40
CA LEU A 98 -7.66 -12.52 6.73
C LEU A 98 -7.85 -12.14 8.18
N ARG A 99 -6.89 -12.52 9.03
CA ARG A 99 -7.04 -12.40 10.49
C ARG A 99 -6.76 -10.99 11.00
N LEU A 100 -5.85 -10.28 10.33
CA LEU A 100 -5.30 -9.03 10.83
C LEU A 100 -5.10 -8.06 9.67
N VAL A 101 -5.58 -6.83 9.84
CA VAL A 101 -5.10 -5.65 9.11
C VAL A 101 -4.66 -4.65 10.16
N MET A 102 -3.42 -4.18 10.09
CA MET A 102 -2.86 -3.28 11.09
C MET A 102 -2.06 -2.16 10.44
N PHE A 103 -2.29 -0.93 10.91
CA PHE A 103 -1.60 0.26 10.44
C PHE A 103 -0.56 0.74 11.46
N TYR A 104 0.63 1.09 10.98
CA TYR A 104 1.69 1.74 11.73
C TYR A 104 2.00 3.11 11.13
N GLY A 105 1.81 4.16 11.92
CA GLY A 105 2.25 5.52 11.60
C GLY A 105 3.77 5.69 11.70
N ALA A 106 4.55 4.86 10.99
CA ALA A 106 5.98 4.69 11.21
C ALA A 106 6.88 5.55 10.31
N ILE A 107 6.36 6.10 9.21
CA ILE A 107 7.17 6.81 8.23
C ILE A 107 7.32 8.28 8.63
N VAL A 108 8.48 8.64 9.16
CA VAL A 108 8.84 10.02 9.55
C VAL A 108 9.46 10.80 8.38
N ALA A 109 10.30 10.13 7.58
CA ALA A 109 10.95 10.69 6.39
C ALA A 109 11.37 9.55 5.45
N GLY A 110 11.69 9.87 4.19
CA GLY A 110 12.22 8.91 3.24
C GLY A 110 12.58 9.55 1.91
N MET A 111 13.15 8.75 1.02
CA MET A 111 13.37 9.06 -0.39
C MET A 111 12.82 7.92 -1.22
N GLU A 112 12.03 8.21 -2.23
CA GLU A 112 11.48 7.20 -3.15
C GLU A 112 11.59 7.70 -4.59
N ALA A 113 12.10 6.85 -5.49
CA ALA A 113 12.37 7.17 -6.89
C ALA A 113 13.20 8.47 -7.12
N GLY A 114 14.00 8.86 -6.13
CA GLY A 114 14.83 10.08 -6.15
C GLY A 114 14.16 11.32 -5.55
N PHE A 115 12.99 11.20 -4.95
CA PHE A 115 12.24 12.32 -4.37
C PHE A 115 12.04 12.15 -2.87
N SER A 116 12.19 13.25 -2.13
CA SER A 116 11.84 13.29 -0.71
C SER A 116 10.35 13.06 -0.54
N ILE A 117 9.97 12.21 0.41
CA ILE A 117 8.57 11.92 0.70
C ILE A 117 7.94 13.14 1.41
N PRO A 118 6.75 13.63 1.00
CA PRO A 118 6.11 14.76 1.66
C PRO A 118 5.49 14.36 3.00
N GLN A 119 5.05 15.34 3.80
CA GLN A 119 4.19 15.05 4.95
C GLN A 119 2.83 14.48 4.47
N ALA A 120 2.16 13.74 5.36
CA ALA A 120 0.83 13.21 5.04
C ALA A 120 -0.17 14.36 4.84
N GLY A 121 -0.79 14.43 3.66
CA GLY A 121 -1.73 15.50 3.29
C GLY A 121 -1.17 16.49 2.27
N ASP A 122 0.15 16.59 2.15
CA ASP A 122 0.80 17.54 1.25
C ASP A 122 1.07 16.94 -0.14
N ASP A 123 0.52 15.75 -0.43
CA ASP A 123 0.75 15.00 -1.66
C ASP A 123 0.46 15.85 -2.91
N LYS A 124 -0.61 16.65 -2.91
CA LYS A 124 -0.95 17.52 -4.05
C LYS A 124 0.10 18.58 -4.32
N GLN A 125 0.47 19.36 -3.30
CA GLN A 125 1.49 20.41 -3.43
C GLN A 125 2.83 19.80 -3.86
N TRP A 126 3.20 18.68 -3.25
CA TRP A 126 4.42 17.96 -3.58
C TRP A 126 4.45 17.47 -5.04
N ILE A 127 3.31 17.02 -5.59
CA ILE A 127 3.21 16.67 -7.00
C ILE A 127 3.44 17.90 -7.90
N GLU A 128 2.80 19.01 -7.59
CA GLU A 128 2.95 20.26 -8.34
C GLU A 128 4.40 20.74 -8.36
N GLU A 129 5.07 20.71 -7.21
CA GLU A 129 6.47 21.11 -7.05
C GLU A 129 7.46 20.21 -7.81
N ASN A 130 7.13 18.93 -8.01
CA ASN A 130 8.01 17.95 -8.64
C ASN A 130 7.62 17.58 -10.08
N MET A 131 6.55 18.18 -10.63
CA MET A 131 5.97 17.80 -11.92
C MET A 131 6.97 17.87 -13.09
N ASP A 132 7.84 18.88 -13.13
CA ASP A 132 8.85 19.00 -14.19
C ASP A 132 9.88 17.85 -14.13
N ALA A 133 10.26 17.43 -12.92
CA ALA A 133 11.14 16.29 -12.73
C ALA A 133 10.43 14.96 -13.08
N PHE A 134 9.13 14.85 -12.82
CA PHE A 134 8.33 13.70 -13.24
C PHE A 134 8.24 13.60 -14.76
N LYS A 135 7.95 14.71 -15.45
CA LYS A 135 7.96 14.78 -16.93
C LYS A 135 9.30 14.38 -17.51
N LYS A 136 10.40 14.86 -16.93
CA LYS A 136 11.74 14.46 -17.37
C LYS A 136 11.97 12.95 -17.26
N LYS A 137 11.60 12.33 -16.13
CA LYS A 137 11.71 10.86 -15.97
C LYS A 137 10.82 10.10 -16.96
N ALA A 138 9.62 10.61 -17.23
CA ALA A 138 8.70 10.07 -18.22
C ALA A 138 9.27 10.14 -19.66
N GLU A 139 9.92 11.26 -20.01
CA GLU A 139 10.62 11.46 -21.28
C GLU A 139 11.85 10.54 -21.42
N GLU A 140 12.54 10.26 -20.31
CA GLU A 140 13.66 9.31 -20.23
C GLU A 140 13.22 7.83 -20.35
N GLY A 141 11.90 7.57 -20.39
CA GLY A 141 11.33 6.25 -20.66
C GLY A 141 10.85 5.48 -19.42
N ASP A 142 10.75 6.13 -18.26
CA ASP A 142 10.16 5.49 -17.07
C ASP A 142 8.62 5.48 -17.18
N GLU A 143 8.06 4.31 -17.49
CA GLU A 143 6.62 4.14 -17.70
C GLU A 143 5.78 4.49 -16.46
N HIS A 144 6.29 4.25 -15.24
CA HIS A 144 5.55 4.63 -14.04
C HIS A 144 5.42 6.15 -13.88
N PHE A 145 6.45 6.90 -14.28
CA PHE A 145 6.39 8.36 -14.29
C PHE A 145 5.53 8.88 -15.45
N ARG A 146 5.44 8.17 -16.57
CA ARG A 146 4.48 8.49 -17.64
C ARG A 146 3.05 8.40 -17.12
N GLU A 147 2.69 7.29 -16.49
CA GLU A 147 1.37 7.10 -15.88
C GLU A 147 1.08 8.18 -14.81
N LEU A 148 2.07 8.51 -13.97
CA LEU A 148 1.92 9.57 -12.97
C LEU A 148 1.64 10.94 -13.61
N VAL A 149 2.37 11.28 -14.68
CA VAL A 149 2.17 12.55 -15.41
C VAL A 149 0.82 12.56 -16.11
N GLU A 150 0.34 11.45 -16.65
CA GLU A 150 -1.01 11.35 -17.22
C GLU A 150 -2.10 11.52 -16.15
N GLU A 151 -1.87 10.98 -14.95
CA GLU A 151 -2.80 11.06 -13.81
C GLU A 151 -2.91 12.50 -13.27
N TYR A 152 -1.80 13.25 -13.19
CA TYR A 152 -1.73 14.54 -12.47
C TYR A 152 -1.27 15.76 -13.28
N GLY A 153 -0.78 15.61 -14.51
CA GLY A 153 -0.12 16.66 -15.28
C GLY A 153 -1.03 17.68 -15.99
N ARG A 154 -2.25 17.89 -15.50
CA ARG A 154 -3.23 18.84 -16.08
C ARG A 154 -3.06 20.26 -15.57
#